data_AF-H8H2I8-F1
#
_entry.id   AF-H8H2I8-F1
#
_cell.length_a   1.000
_cell.length_b   1.000
_cell.length_c   1.000
_cell.angle_alpha   90.00
_cell.angle_beta   90.00
_cell.angle_gamma   90.00
#
_symmetry.space_group_name_H-M   'P 1'
#
loop_
_entity.id
_entity.type
_entity.pdbx_description
1 polymer ?
#
loop_
_entity_poly.entity_id
_entity_poly.type
_entity_poly.pdbx_seq_one_letter_code
_entity_poly.pdbx_strand_id
1 'polypeptide(L)'
;MANHLTLAPDLHELLARHCDPVVREVAEEARDFLREKLSGPGSGIQHPDLPNPSSLPGEYPAEQSGDLLACIGAEQVGPSLYDVGALNSVAPVPVEAWALEYPEPPSSPVSRQTAHGARPWLSKALGDEELHDRLRARAQQ
;
A
#
# COMPACT_ATOMS: atom_id res chain seq x y z
N MET A 1 -11.06 28.22 -23.81
CA MET A 1 -9.86 28.88 -23.24
C MET A 1 -9.70 28.36 -21.83
N ALA A 2 -8.65 27.58 -21.56
CA ALA A 2 -8.39 27.04 -20.23
C ALA A 2 -7.82 28.17 -19.35
N ASN A 3 -8.50 28.49 -18.25
CA ASN A 3 -7.97 29.36 -17.21
C ASN A 3 -6.88 28.59 -16.46
N HIS A 4 -5.63 28.80 -16.86
CA HIS A 4 -4.49 28.43 -16.01
C HIS A 4 -4.41 29.48 -14.89
N LEU A 5 -5.02 29.16 -13.75
CA LEU A 5 -4.71 29.85 -12.50
C LEU A 5 -3.29 29.48 -12.11
N THR A 6 -2.33 30.32 -12.47
CA THR A 6 -0.97 30.22 -11.94
C THR A 6 -1.01 30.78 -10.52
N LEU A 7 -0.97 29.89 -9.52
CA LEU A 7 -0.78 30.31 -8.14
C LEU A 7 0.53 31.10 -8.05
N ALA A 8 0.55 32.16 -7.25
CA ALA A 8 1.75 32.94 -7.07
C ALA A 8 2.86 32.04 -6.46
N PRO A 9 4.14 32.19 -6.85
CA PRO A 9 5.22 31.27 -6.44
C PRO A 9 5.38 31.13 -4.93
N ASP A 10 5.06 32.19 -4.20
CA ASP A 10 5.04 32.28 -2.75
C ASP A 10 3.96 31.38 -2.11
N LEU A 11 2.82 31.19 -2.77
CA LEU A 11 1.75 30.33 -2.30
C LEU A 11 2.09 28.84 -2.44
N HIS A 12 2.80 28.45 -3.50
CA HIS A 12 3.31 27.07 -3.61
C HIS A 12 4.30 26.75 -2.49
N GLU A 13 5.20 27.68 -2.18
CA GLU A 13 6.19 27.50 -1.12
C GLU A 13 5.53 27.47 0.27
N LEU A 14 4.52 28.32 0.50
CA LEU A 14 3.72 28.32 1.73
C LEU A 14 2.93 27.02 1.90
N LEU A 15 2.27 26.54 0.83
CA LEU A 15 1.55 25.27 0.85
C LEU A 15 2.51 24.11 1.11
N ALA A 16 3.63 24.02 0.40
CA ALA A 16 4.62 22.97 0.66
C ALA A 16 5.10 23.02 2.12
N ARG A 17 5.42 24.20 2.66
CA ARG A 17 5.89 24.35 4.04
C ARG A 17 4.88 23.90 5.10
N HIS A 18 3.58 24.03 4.84
CA HIS A 18 2.54 23.74 5.82
C HIS A 18 1.86 22.39 5.58
N CYS A 19 1.75 21.95 4.32
CA CYS A 19 1.11 20.71 3.94
C CYS A 19 2.10 19.54 3.88
N ASP A 20 3.37 19.75 3.50
CA ASP A 20 4.34 18.64 3.37
C ASP A 20 4.47 17.80 4.65
N PRO A 21 4.55 18.38 5.87
CA PRO A 21 4.62 17.58 7.09
C PRO A 21 3.39 16.69 7.25
N VAL A 22 2.19 17.25 7.03
CA VAL A 22 0.93 16.50 7.16
C VAL A 22 0.82 15.41 6.11
N VAL A 23 1.13 15.70 4.85
CA VAL A 23 1.09 14.71 3.77
C VAL A 23 2.11 13.59 4.01
N ARG A 24 3.30 13.92 4.52
CA ARG A 24 4.30 12.92 4.91
C ARG A 24 3.77 11.99 6.00
N GLU A 25 3.21 12.55 7.07
CA GLU A 25 2.66 11.74 8.17
C GLU A 25 1.52 10.83 7.71
N VAL A 26 0.65 11.32 6.81
CA VAL A 26 -0.40 10.52 6.16
C VAL A 26 0.20 9.39 5.32
N ALA A 27 1.26 9.65 4.56
CA ALA A 27 1.93 8.64 3.75
C ALA A 27 2.63 7.57 4.61
N GLU A 28 3.26 7.99 5.71
CA GLU A 28 3.89 7.09 6.69
C GLU A 28 2.85 6.22 7.41
N GLU A 29 1.69 6.78 7.76
CA GLU A 29 0.58 6.02 8.35
C GLU A 29 0.04 4.97 7.38
N ALA A 30 -0.11 5.31 6.09
CA ALA A 30 -0.53 4.35 5.07
C ALA A 30 0.48 3.21 4.90
N ARG A 31 1.79 3.52 4.89
CA ARG A 31 2.86 2.51 4.87
C ARG A 31 2.76 1.58 6.08
N ASP A 32 2.61 2.14 7.28
CA ASP A 32 2.61 1.37 8.52
C ASP A 32 1.37 0.50 8.64
N PHE A 33 0.20 1.00 8.21
CA PHE A 33 -1.01 0.21 8.09
C PHE A 33 -0.83 -1.00 7.16
N LEU A 34 -0.24 -0.80 5.97
CA LEU A 34 0.01 -1.90 5.03
C LEU A 34 0.95 -2.95 5.63
N ARG A 35 2.02 -2.52 6.32
CA ARG A 35 2.92 -3.43 7.02
C ARG A 35 2.21 -4.21 8.12
N GLU A 36 1.36 -3.55 8.91
CA GLU A 36 0.55 -4.19 9.95
C GLU A 36 -0.36 -5.28 9.36
N LYS A 37 -1.15 -4.94 8.33
CA LYS A 37 -2.08 -5.88 7.68
C LYS A 37 -1.37 -7.06 7.04
N LEU A 38 -0.18 -6.84 6.47
CA LEU A 38 0.61 -7.90 5.86
C LEU A 38 1.45 -8.68 6.87
N SER A 39 1.58 -8.26 8.13
CA SER A 39 2.34 -9.00 9.16
C SER A 39 1.44 -9.85 10.07
N GLY A 40 0.11 -9.71 9.96
CA GLY A 40 -0.84 -10.41 10.82
C GLY A 40 -1.24 -11.79 10.27
N PRO A 41 -1.59 -12.76 11.13
CA PRO A 41 -2.11 -14.04 10.67
C PRO A 41 -3.44 -13.87 9.95
N GLY A 42 -3.75 -14.77 9.01
CA GLY A 42 -5.09 -14.83 8.39
C GLY A 42 -6.15 -15.32 9.38
N SER A 43 -7.43 -15.01 9.12
CA SER A 43 -8.55 -15.42 9.98
C SER A 43 -9.27 -16.69 9.50
N GLY A 44 -8.82 -17.26 8.39
CA GLY A 44 -9.42 -18.40 7.70
C GLY A 44 -8.92 -19.77 8.18
N ILE A 45 -8.86 -20.72 7.26
CA ILE A 45 -8.57 -22.12 7.56
C ILE A 45 -7.06 -22.31 7.82
N GLN A 46 -6.73 -22.99 8.91
CA GLN A 46 -5.39 -23.52 9.18
C GLN A 46 -5.15 -24.78 8.32
N HIS A 47 -4.18 -24.72 7.43
CA HIS A 47 -3.75 -25.89 6.65
C HIS A 47 -2.62 -26.63 7.36
N PRO A 48 -2.58 -27.98 7.33
CA PRO A 48 -1.58 -28.75 8.08
C PRO A 48 -0.12 -28.42 7.75
N ASP A 49 0.17 -28.03 6.51
CA ASP A 49 1.53 -27.78 6.01
C ASP A 49 1.93 -26.29 5.99
N LEU A 50 1.05 -25.41 6.46
CA LEU A 50 1.31 -23.96 6.49
C LEU A 50 1.53 -23.48 7.92
N PRO A 51 2.49 -22.58 8.17
CA PRO A 51 2.75 -22.06 9.51
C PRO A 51 1.61 -21.20 10.05
N ASN A 52 0.82 -20.58 9.16
CA ASN A 52 -0.23 -19.63 9.51
C ASN A 52 -1.57 -19.99 8.87
N PRO A 53 -2.71 -19.57 9.46
CA PRO A 53 -4.00 -19.71 8.82
C PRO A 53 -4.06 -18.87 7.55
N SER A 54 -4.79 -19.38 6.57
CA SER A 54 -5.14 -18.62 5.36
C SER A 54 -6.04 -17.43 5.69
N SER A 55 -6.13 -16.44 4.79
CA SER A 55 -7.12 -15.36 4.93
C SER A 55 -8.44 -15.73 4.27
N LEU A 56 -9.55 -15.27 4.85
CA LEU A 56 -10.87 -15.40 4.25
C LEU A 56 -10.97 -14.57 2.95
N PRO A 57 -11.90 -14.91 2.04
CA PRO A 57 -12.17 -14.08 0.87
C PRO A 57 -12.47 -12.63 1.27
N GLY A 58 -11.76 -11.68 0.65
CA GLY A 58 -11.93 -10.24 0.91
C GLY A 58 -11.01 -9.67 2.01
N GLU A 59 -10.24 -10.49 2.71
CA GLU A 59 -9.22 -10.05 3.65
C GLU A 59 -7.87 -9.78 2.98
N TYR A 60 -6.97 -9.08 3.69
CA TYR A 60 -5.57 -8.96 3.29
C TYR A 60 -4.89 -10.33 3.26
N PRO A 61 -3.83 -10.51 2.45
CA PRO A 61 -2.99 -11.70 2.53
C PRO A 61 -2.53 -11.97 3.97
N ALA A 62 -2.63 -13.23 4.40
CA ALA A 62 -2.13 -13.67 5.70
C ALA A 62 -0.61 -13.46 5.76
N GLU A 63 -0.07 -13.27 6.96
CA GLU A 63 1.33 -12.98 7.28
C GLU A 63 2.31 -13.25 6.13
N GLN A 64 2.72 -12.15 5.50
CA GLN A 64 3.80 -12.07 4.56
C GLN A 64 5.09 -11.80 5.31
N SER A 65 6.22 -12.22 4.76
CA SER A 65 7.52 -12.05 5.39
C SER A 65 8.60 -11.71 4.37
N GLY A 66 9.80 -11.40 4.89
CA GLY A 66 10.99 -11.17 4.06
C GLY A 66 10.83 -10.00 3.10
N ASP A 67 11.08 -10.27 1.82
CA ASP A 67 11.25 -9.27 0.77
C ASP A 67 10.01 -8.41 0.53
N LEU A 68 8.80 -8.98 0.70
CA LEU A 68 7.55 -8.22 0.50
C LEU A 68 7.40 -7.13 1.58
N LEU A 69 7.53 -7.47 2.86
CA LEU A 69 7.44 -6.47 3.93
C LEU A 69 8.59 -5.44 3.84
N ALA A 70 9.79 -5.89 3.46
CA ALA A 70 10.96 -5.04 3.34
C ALA A 70 10.81 -3.96 2.27
N CYS A 71 10.08 -4.23 1.18
CA CYS A 71 9.86 -3.27 0.10
C CYS A 71 8.66 -2.33 0.33
N ILE A 72 7.85 -2.52 1.37
CA ILE A 72 6.74 -1.59 1.68
C ILE A 72 7.29 -0.26 2.17
N GLY A 73 6.96 0.82 1.46
CA GLY A 73 7.53 2.14 1.66
C GLY A 73 6.57 3.29 1.41
N ALA A 74 7.06 4.49 1.74
CA ALA A 74 6.50 5.77 1.33
C ALA A 74 7.64 6.64 0.79
N GLU A 75 7.53 7.15 -0.43
CA GLU A 75 8.55 7.94 -1.11
C GLU A 75 7.97 9.25 -1.62
N GLN A 76 8.68 10.36 -1.39
CA GLN A 76 8.26 11.65 -1.93
C GLN A 76 8.64 11.74 -3.41
N VAL A 77 7.65 11.85 -4.29
CA VAL A 77 7.83 11.95 -5.75
C VAL A 77 7.55 13.36 -6.29
N GLY A 78 7.05 14.26 -5.44
CA GLY A 78 6.87 15.68 -5.75
C GLY A 78 6.55 16.53 -4.51
N PRO A 79 6.39 17.86 -4.69
CA PRO A 79 5.92 18.74 -3.62
C PRO A 79 4.57 18.24 -3.10
N SER A 80 4.49 17.96 -1.79
CA SER A 80 3.29 17.40 -1.14
C SER A 80 2.71 16.14 -1.85
N LEU A 81 3.55 15.34 -2.51
CA LEU A 81 3.12 14.13 -3.23
C LEU A 81 4.01 12.94 -2.86
N TYR A 82 3.36 11.85 -2.43
CA TYR A 82 4.01 10.63 -1.98
C TYR A 82 3.43 9.41 -2.69
N ASP A 83 4.31 8.52 -3.13
CA ASP A 83 3.95 7.15 -3.50
C ASP A 83 4.00 6.27 -2.24
N VAL A 84 3.02 5.37 -2.10
CA VAL A 84 2.95 4.41 -0.99
C VAL A 84 2.63 3.03 -1.54
N GLY A 85 3.38 2.01 -1.11
CA GLY A 85 3.20 0.63 -1.56
C GLY A 85 4.50 -0.15 -1.58
N ALA A 86 4.62 -1.13 -2.48
CA ALA A 86 5.86 -1.86 -2.73
C ALA A 86 6.78 -1.03 -3.65
N LEU A 87 7.90 -0.54 -3.12
CA LEU A 87 8.76 0.43 -3.80
C LEU A 87 10.19 -0.09 -3.97
N ASN A 88 10.68 -0.11 -5.21
CA ASN A 88 12.06 -0.51 -5.53
C ASN A 88 13.12 0.42 -4.92
N SER A 89 12.75 1.66 -4.60
CA SER A 89 13.58 2.63 -3.90
C SER A 89 13.84 2.26 -2.43
N VAL A 90 12.99 1.42 -1.83
CA VAL A 90 13.15 0.92 -0.46
C VAL A 90 13.88 -0.43 -0.44
N ALA A 91 13.39 -1.38 -1.23
CA ALA A 91 14.04 -2.67 -1.45
C ALA A 91 13.56 -3.28 -2.78
N PRO A 92 14.31 -4.21 -3.41
CA PRO A 92 13.85 -4.89 -4.61
C PRO A 92 12.46 -5.49 -4.42
N VAL A 93 11.50 -5.06 -5.25
CA VAL A 93 10.11 -5.54 -5.16
C VAL A 93 10.05 -6.96 -5.71
N PRO A 94 9.67 -7.97 -4.90
CA PRO A 94 9.57 -9.35 -5.36
C PRO A 94 8.43 -9.50 -6.38
N VAL A 95 8.56 -10.47 -7.30
CA VAL A 95 7.52 -10.74 -8.32
C VAL A 95 6.20 -11.18 -7.66
N GLU A 96 6.31 -11.77 -6.48
CA GLU A 96 5.22 -12.19 -5.60
C GLU A 96 4.33 -11.01 -5.19
N ALA A 97 4.89 -9.81 -4.99
CA ALA A 97 4.11 -8.60 -4.67
C ALA A 97 3.10 -8.28 -5.79
N TRP A 98 3.56 -8.38 -7.04
CA TRP A 98 2.72 -8.19 -8.23
C TRP A 98 1.75 -9.36 -8.42
N ALA A 99 2.17 -10.57 -8.06
CA ALA A 99 1.31 -11.75 -8.18
C ALA A 99 0.14 -11.74 -7.19
N LEU A 100 0.33 -11.17 -6.00
CA LEU A 100 -0.74 -10.93 -5.03
C LEU A 100 -1.70 -9.86 -5.53
N GLU A 101 -1.18 -8.76 -6.06
CA GLU A 101 -1.98 -7.59 -6.41
C GLU A 101 -2.84 -7.79 -7.66
N TYR A 102 -2.28 -8.37 -8.72
CA TYR A 102 -2.96 -8.45 -10.01
C TYR A 102 -3.32 -9.90 -10.38
N PRO A 103 -4.57 -10.16 -10.83
CA PRO A 103 -4.89 -11.41 -11.49
C PRO A 103 -4.04 -11.56 -12.76
N GLU A 104 -3.72 -12.81 -13.13
CA GLU A 104 -2.70 -13.17 -14.12
C GLU A 104 -2.85 -12.43 -15.46
N PRO A 105 -1.87 -11.60 -15.88
CA PRO A 105 -1.77 -11.21 -17.27
C PRO A 105 -1.34 -12.44 -18.11
N PRO A 106 -1.84 -12.58 -19.35
CA PRO A 106 -1.59 -13.74 -20.22
C PRO A 106 -0.14 -13.78 -20.74
N SER A 107 0.81 -14.07 -19.85
CA SER A 107 2.24 -14.33 -20.09
C SER A 107 3.05 -14.40 -18.79
N SER A 108 2.42 -14.34 -17.62
CA SER A 108 3.15 -14.24 -16.37
C SER A 108 3.88 -15.55 -16.04
N PRO A 109 5.14 -15.51 -15.57
CA PRO A 109 5.88 -16.70 -15.17
C PRO A 109 5.34 -17.36 -13.89
N VAL A 110 4.43 -16.70 -13.18
CA VAL A 110 3.81 -17.17 -11.94
C VAL A 110 2.39 -17.66 -12.26
N SER A 111 2.14 -18.97 -12.13
CA SER A 111 0.79 -19.55 -12.28
C SER A 111 -0.10 -19.11 -11.12
N ARG A 112 -1.22 -18.45 -11.41
CA ARG A 112 -2.18 -17.96 -10.39
C ARG A 112 -3.51 -18.72 -10.40
N GLN A 113 -3.57 -19.83 -11.15
CA GLN A 113 -4.72 -20.77 -11.18
C GLN A 113 -4.75 -21.70 -9.95
N THR A 114 -4.48 -21.15 -8.76
CA THR A 114 -4.68 -21.88 -7.52
C THR A 114 -6.07 -21.55 -6.97
N ALA A 115 -6.64 -22.44 -6.14
CA ALA A 115 -7.87 -22.14 -5.41
C ALA A 115 -7.76 -20.89 -4.50
N HIS A 116 -6.54 -20.37 -4.30
CA HIS A 116 -6.23 -19.26 -3.43
C HIS A 116 -6.17 -17.90 -4.14
N GLY A 117 -6.05 -17.84 -5.48
CA GLY A 117 -6.25 -16.65 -6.33
C GLY A 117 -5.41 -15.41 -5.98
N ALA A 118 -5.60 -14.32 -6.73
CA ALA A 118 -5.05 -13.02 -6.36
C ALA A 118 -5.72 -12.51 -5.06
N ARG A 119 -4.96 -11.76 -4.27
CA ARG A 119 -5.40 -11.08 -3.05
C ARG A 119 -4.93 -9.64 -3.14
N PRO A 120 -5.68 -8.78 -3.86
CA PRO A 120 -5.29 -7.39 -4.06
C PRO A 120 -5.20 -6.72 -2.70
N TRP A 121 -3.99 -6.34 -2.31
CA TRP A 121 -3.68 -5.81 -0.99
C TRP A 121 -3.53 -4.30 -1.07
N LEU A 122 -2.91 -3.80 -2.14
CA LEU A 122 -2.75 -2.38 -2.38
C LEU A 122 -4.07 -1.76 -2.88
N SER A 123 -4.74 -2.37 -3.87
CA SER A 123 -6.04 -1.89 -4.34
C SER A 123 -7.13 -1.99 -3.28
N LYS A 124 -7.05 -2.99 -2.37
CA LYS A 124 -7.98 -3.09 -1.24
C LYS A 124 -7.83 -1.91 -0.29
N ALA A 125 -6.59 -1.46 -0.03
CA ALA A 125 -6.33 -0.34 0.86
C ALA A 125 -7.05 0.95 0.41
N LEU A 126 -7.24 1.16 -0.90
CA LEU A 126 -7.97 2.32 -1.45
C LEU A 126 -9.44 2.40 -1.02
N GLY A 127 -10.04 1.26 -0.61
CA GLY A 127 -11.41 1.18 -0.13
C GLY A 127 -11.52 0.76 1.34
N ASP A 128 -10.41 0.78 2.08
CA ASP A 128 -10.37 0.31 3.46
C ASP A 128 -10.80 1.43 4.43
N GLU A 129 -11.93 1.23 5.11
CA GLU A 129 -12.49 2.21 6.04
C GLU A 129 -11.57 2.49 7.23
N GLU A 130 -10.88 1.45 7.74
CA GLU A 130 -9.97 1.59 8.87
C GLU A 130 -8.75 2.44 8.48
N LEU A 131 -8.18 2.20 7.29
CA LEU A 131 -7.13 3.06 6.76
C LEU A 131 -7.63 4.51 6.65
N HIS A 132 -8.79 4.72 6.02
CA HIS A 132 -9.34 6.07 5.84
C HIS A 132 -9.60 6.81 7.16
N ASP A 133 -10.05 6.11 8.20
CA ASP A 133 -10.19 6.67 9.55
C ASP A 133 -8.83 7.08 10.13
N ARG A 134 -7.80 6.22 10.04
CA ARG A 134 -6.44 6.53 10.52
C ARG A 134 -5.83 7.71 9.78
N LEU A 135 -5.95 7.77 8.45
CA LEU A 135 -5.43 8.87 7.64
C LEU A 135 -6.11 10.20 7.99
N ARG A 136 -7.44 10.20 8.20
CA ARG A 136 -8.17 11.39 8.64
C ARG A 136 -7.74 11.87 10.03
N ALA A 137 -7.54 10.95 10.96
CA ALA A 137 -7.06 11.28 12.30
C ALA A 137 -5.65 11.90 12.25
N ARG A 138 -4.78 11.40 11.36
CA ARG A 138 -3.42 11.90 11.17
C ARG A 138 -3.40 13.30 10.53
N ALA A 139 -4.28 13.54 9.56
CA ALA A 139 -4.38 14.83 8.87
C ALA A 139 -4.93 15.98 9.73
N GLN A 140 -5.43 15.69 10.94
CA GLN A 140 -6.04 16.66 11.86
C GLN A 140 -5.14 17.06 13.05
N GLN A 141 -3.95 16.47 13.16
CA GLN A 141 -2.96 16.76 14.21
C GLN A 141 -2.09 17.96 13.80
#